data_AF-A0A354BG44-F1
#
_entry.id   AF-A0A354BG44-F1
#
_cell.length_a   1.000
_cell.length_b   1.000
_cell.length_c   1.000
_cell.angle_alpha   90.00
_cell.angle_beta   90.00
_cell.angle_gamma   90.00
#
_symmetry.space_group_name_H-M   'P 1'
#
loop_
_entity.id
_entity.type
_entity.pdbx_description
1 polymer ?
#
loop_
_entity_poly.entity_id
_entity_poly.type
_entity_poly.pdbx_seq_one_letter_code
_entity_poly.pdbx_strand_id
1 'polypeptide(L)'
;FSPEHRDIDLLGTGAVIFRGEGEIIGCYPTACSHEAICRRPWWGFPLAHPTWMGKRAWFVSHPYSDEDTRCEDQALLLRSFAHSRFAALEEVLLGYRMT
;
A
#
# COMPACT_ATOMS: atom_id res chain seq x y z
N PHE A 1 -13.80 -0.74 8.20
CA PHE A 1 -12.72 -1.01 9.17
C PHE A 1 -13.31 -1.35 10.53
N SER A 2 -12.60 -2.17 11.32
CA SER A 2 -12.96 -2.50 12.70
C SER A 2 -13.15 -1.24 13.55
N PRO A 3 -14.08 -1.21 14.52
CA PRO A 3 -14.24 -0.09 15.45
C PRO A 3 -12.96 0.29 16.20
N GLU A 4 -12.04 -0.65 16.38
CA GLU A 4 -10.82 -0.51 17.18
C GLU A 4 -9.68 0.22 16.44
N HIS A 5 -9.77 0.34 15.11
CA HIS A 5 -8.73 0.93 14.26
C HIS A 5 -9.29 2.03 13.34
N ARG A 6 -10.08 2.93 13.92
CA ARG A 6 -10.66 4.07 13.18
C ARG A 6 -9.64 5.11 12.77
N ASP A 7 -8.46 5.10 13.35
CA ASP A 7 -7.33 5.96 13.04
C ASP A 7 -6.64 5.58 11.72
N ILE A 8 -6.73 4.32 11.27
CA ILE A 8 -6.10 3.86 10.01
C ILE A 8 -6.89 4.37 8.80
N ASP A 9 -6.23 5.09 7.89
CA ASP A 9 -6.84 5.60 6.67
C ASP A 9 -6.70 4.66 5.49
N LEU A 10 -5.59 3.92 5.45
CA LEU A 10 -5.22 3.00 4.37
C LEU A 10 -4.57 1.74 4.95
N LEU A 11 -5.10 0.58 4.59
CA LEU A 11 -4.68 -0.74 5.07
C LEU A 11 -4.28 -1.61 3.88
N GLY A 12 -3.03 -2.06 3.83
CA GLY A 12 -2.56 -3.07 2.87
C GLY A 12 -2.35 -4.45 3.49
N THR A 13 -1.79 -5.35 2.69
CA THR A 13 -1.40 -6.71 3.10
C THR A 13 -0.10 -7.12 2.40
N GLY A 14 0.43 -8.27 2.80
CA GLY A 14 1.46 -8.96 2.02
C GLY A 14 0.95 -9.43 0.66
N ALA A 15 1.89 -9.58 -0.28
CA ALA A 15 1.64 -10.17 -1.59
C ALA A 15 2.83 -11.03 -2.02
N VAL A 16 2.54 -12.11 -2.75
CA VAL A 16 3.54 -12.92 -3.46
C VAL A 16 3.50 -12.62 -4.95
N ILE A 17 4.66 -12.65 -5.58
CA ILE A 17 4.78 -12.52 -7.04
C ILE A 17 4.90 -13.93 -7.60
N PHE A 18 4.05 -14.26 -8.56
CA PHE A 18 4.08 -15.58 -9.21
C PHE A 18 4.13 -15.46 -10.74
N ARG A 19 4.70 -16.48 -11.38
CA ARG A 19 4.79 -16.63 -12.83
C ARG A 19 4.10 -17.92 -13.28
N GLY A 20 3.65 -17.93 -14.54
CA GLY A 20 3.11 -19.13 -15.18
C GLY A 20 1.89 -19.69 -14.44
N GLU A 21 1.93 -20.98 -14.14
CA GLU A 21 0.85 -21.71 -13.46
C GLU A 21 0.91 -21.64 -11.92
N GLY A 22 1.78 -20.81 -11.34
CA GLY A 22 1.84 -20.60 -9.89
C GLY A 22 3.24 -20.67 -9.26
N GLU A 23 4.31 -20.60 -10.06
CA GLU A 23 5.67 -20.54 -9.53
C GLU A 23 5.86 -19.22 -8.77
N ILE A 24 6.07 -19.28 -7.46
CA ILE A 24 6.36 -18.10 -6.64
C ILE A 24 7.81 -17.67 -6.89
N ILE A 25 7.99 -16.46 -7.41
CA ILE A 25 9.29 -15.89 -7.77
C ILE A 25 9.74 -14.76 -6.83
N GLY A 26 8.88 -14.38 -5.88
CA GLY A 26 9.22 -13.38 -4.88
C GLY A 26 8.05 -13.01 -3.98
N CYS A 27 8.32 -12.12 -3.03
CA CYS A 27 7.32 -11.47 -2.19
C CYS A 27 7.50 -9.96 -2.24
N TYR A 28 6.40 -9.23 -2.13
CA TYR A 28 6.48 -7.79 -1.87
C TYR A 28 6.98 -7.57 -0.45
N PRO A 29 7.90 -6.61 -0.24
CA PRO A 29 8.25 -6.18 1.10
C PRO A 29 7.02 -5.55 1.76
N THR A 30 6.70 -5.99 2.99
CA THR A 30 5.59 -5.44 3.77
C THR A 30 6.14 -4.90 5.08
N ALA A 31 5.89 -3.62 5.33
CA ALA A 31 6.03 -3.04 6.65
C ALA A 31 4.63 -2.86 7.25
N CYS A 32 4.42 -3.27 8.50
CA CYS A 32 3.07 -3.39 9.06
C CYS A 32 2.60 -2.12 9.80
N SER A 33 3.52 -1.34 10.38
CA SER A 33 3.19 -0.10 11.08
C SER A 33 3.42 1.14 10.21
N HIS A 34 2.70 2.22 10.52
CA HIS A 34 2.85 3.50 9.83
C HIS A 34 4.31 4.00 9.87
N GLU A 35 4.96 3.91 11.04
CA GLU A 35 6.34 4.35 11.23
C GLU A 35 7.32 3.54 10.37
N ALA A 36 7.07 2.23 10.24
CA ALA A 36 7.90 1.36 9.41
C ALA A 36 7.66 1.60 7.90
N ILE A 37 6.40 1.79 7.50
CA ILE A 37 6.00 2.14 6.12
C ILE A 37 6.60 3.49 5.71
N CYS A 38 6.54 4.48 6.59
CA CYS A 38 6.96 5.85 6.32
C CYS A 38 8.41 6.13 6.73
N ARG A 39 9.22 5.10 7.05
CA ARG A 39 10.59 5.28 7.55
C ARG A 39 11.52 6.02 6.58
N ARG A 40 11.29 5.87 5.27
CA ARG A 40 12.11 6.45 4.19
C ARG A 40 11.21 6.87 3.01
N PRO A 41 10.37 7.90 3.17
CA PRO A 41 9.31 8.22 2.20
C PRO A 41 9.86 8.63 0.82
N TRP A 42 11.06 9.22 0.76
CA TRP A 42 11.74 9.54 -0.50
C TRP A 42 12.29 8.30 -1.24
N TRP A 43 12.37 7.15 -0.59
CA TRP A 43 12.80 5.88 -1.18
C TRP A 43 11.61 4.98 -1.57
N GLY A 44 10.40 5.39 -1.21
CA GLY A 44 9.15 4.69 -1.47
C GLY A 44 8.54 4.05 -0.23
N PHE A 45 7.29 3.64 -0.38
CA PHE A 45 6.48 3.04 0.66
C PHE A 45 6.31 1.53 0.39
N PRO A 46 6.71 0.64 1.33
CA PRO A 46 6.58 -0.82 1.19
C PRO A 46 5.14 -1.27 1.44
N LEU A 47 4.24 -0.80 0.58
CA LEU A 47 2.81 -1.04 0.60
C LEU A 47 2.35 -1.29 -0.84
N ALA A 48 2.15 -2.56 -1.19
CA ALA A 48 1.86 -2.94 -2.56
C ALA A 48 0.46 -2.45 -2.98
N HIS A 49 0.39 -1.62 -4.03
CA HIS A 49 -0.87 -1.03 -4.51
C HIS A 49 -2.06 -2.02 -4.65
N PRO A 50 -1.90 -3.22 -5.22
CA PRO A 50 -3.07 -4.10 -5.39
C PRO A 50 -3.56 -4.72 -4.07
N THR A 51 -2.87 -4.51 -2.94
CA THR A 51 -3.23 -5.11 -1.65
C THR A 51 -4.03 -4.19 -0.74
N TRP A 52 -4.07 -2.89 -1.03
CA TRP A 52 -4.63 -1.94 -0.08
C TRP A 52 -6.10 -1.59 -0.29
N MET A 53 -6.74 -1.24 0.82
CA MET A 53 -8.07 -0.66 0.89
C MET A 53 -8.02 0.55 1.80
N GLY A 54 -8.82 1.57 1.50
CA GLY A 54 -8.82 2.82 2.24
C GLY A 54 -10.21 3.34 2.55
N LYS A 55 -10.27 4.32 3.46
CA LYS A 55 -11.52 5.04 3.73
C LYS A 55 -11.91 5.82 2.48
N ARG A 56 -13.20 5.80 2.11
CA ARG A 56 -13.73 6.64 1.01
C ARG A 56 -13.35 8.12 1.20
N ALA A 57 -13.53 8.64 2.41
CA ALA A 57 -13.22 10.04 2.71
C ALA A 57 -11.74 10.39 2.46
N TRP A 58 -10.83 9.43 2.67
CA TRP A 58 -9.41 9.62 2.44
C TRP A 58 -9.08 9.73 0.95
N PHE A 59 -9.68 8.90 0.08
CA PHE A 59 -9.51 9.02 -1.37
C PHE A 59 -10.15 10.28 -1.94
N VAL A 60 -11.24 10.76 -1.35
CA VAL A 60 -11.86 12.03 -1.74
C VAL A 60 -10.96 13.22 -1.37
N SER A 61 -10.29 13.18 -0.22
CA SER A 61 -9.37 14.25 0.19
C SER A 61 -7.99 14.16 -0.48
N HIS A 62 -7.61 12.98 -0.95
CA HIS A 62 -6.34 12.71 -1.61
C HIS A 62 -6.58 12.05 -2.98
N PRO A 63 -7.04 12.82 -3.99
CA PRO A 63 -7.22 12.29 -5.32
C PRO A 63 -5.87 11.93 -5.95
N TYR A 64 -5.90 10.96 -6.86
CA TYR A 64 -4.79 10.70 -7.76
C TYR A 64 -4.55 11.92 -8.67
N SER A 65 -3.29 12.11 -9.07
CA SER A 65 -2.90 13.16 -10.01
C SER A 65 -2.83 12.58 -11.42
N ASP A 66 -3.42 13.28 -12.39
CA ASP A 66 -3.27 12.93 -13.81
C ASP A 66 -1.88 13.30 -14.38
N GLU A 67 -1.08 14.05 -13.62
CA GLU A 67 0.28 14.46 -14.01
C GLU A 67 1.34 13.42 -13.66
N ASP A 68 1.08 12.56 -12.66
CA ASP A 68 1.99 11.50 -12.28
C ASP A 68 1.84 10.34 -13.28
N THR A 69 2.95 9.78 -13.77
CA THR A 69 2.91 8.66 -14.72
C THR A 69 3.80 7.52 -14.23
N ARG A 70 3.20 6.35 -14.00
CA ARG A 70 3.81 5.13 -13.46
C ARG A 70 4.31 5.22 -12.01
N CYS A 71 4.00 6.31 -11.31
CA CYS A 71 4.36 6.55 -9.90
C CYS A 71 3.19 7.12 -9.09
N GLU A 72 1.98 7.07 -9.63
CA GLU A 72 0.75 7.67 -9.13
C GLU A 72 0.52 7.31 -7.65
N ASP A 73 0.70 6.03 -7.31
CA ASP A 73 0.56 5.52 -5.93
C ASP A 73 1.61 6.06 -4.97
N GLN A 74 2.88 6.03 -5.38
CA GLN A 74 3.98 6.49 -4.53
C GLN A 74 3.88 8.00 -4.30
N ALA A 75 3.49 8.75 -5.32
CA ALA A 75 3.27 10.18 -5.23
C ALA A 75 2.06 10.51 -4.34
N LEU A 76 0.96 9.75 -4.44
CA LEU A 76 -0.20 9.84 -3.54
C LEU A 76 0.18 9.60 -2.07
N LEU A 77 1.03 8.60 -1.78
CA LEU A 77 1.49 8.36 -0.42
C LEU A 77 2.45 9.44 0.06
N LEU A 78 3.37 9.89 -0.80
CA LEU A 78 4.35 10.92 -0.46
C LEU A 78 3.69 12.25 -0.10
N ARG A 79 2.58 12.62 -0.75
CA ARG A 79 1.87 13.87 -0.43
C ARG A 79 0.98 13.77 0.81
N SER A 80 0.61 12.56 1.24
CA SER A 80 -0.41 12.34 2.27
C SER A 80 0.13 11.76 3.58
N PHE A 81 1.32 11.12 3.58
CA PHE A 81 1.83 10.36 4.73
C PHE A 81 1.97 11.17 6.01
N ALA A 82 2.26 12.47 5.92
CA ALA A 82 2.42 13.33 7.10
C ALA A 82 1.10 13.60 7.85
N HIS A 83 -0.04 13.36 7.19
CA HIS A 83 -1.39 13.65 7.72
C HIS A 83 -2.34 12.45 7.59
N SER A 84 -1.81 11.28 7.29
CA SER A 84 -2.56 10.03 7.12
C SER A 84 -1.95 8.94 7.98
N ARG A 85 -2.73 7.91 8.30
CA ARG A 85 -2.21 6.72 8.99
C ARG A 85 -2.33 5.48 8.13
N PHE A 86 -1.19 4.83 7.90
CA PHE A 86 -1.07 3.63 7.06
C PHE A 86 -0.77 2.42 7.93
N ALA A 87 -1.27 1.26 7.52
CA ALA A 87 -0.93 -0.01 8.12
C ALA A 87 -0.91 -1.11 7.06
N ALA A 88 -0.29 -2.23 7.40
CA ALA A 88 -0.44 -3.45 6.62
C ALA A 88 -0.57 -4.67 7.53
N LEU A 89 -1.30 -5.67 7.04
CA LEU A 89 -1.33 -7.01 7.61
C LEU A 89 -0.07 -7.80 7.23
N GLU A 90 0.43 -8.65 8.12
CA GLU A 90 1.57 -9.53 7.84
C GLU A 90 1.22 -10.63 6.83
N GLU A 91 -0.06 -10.99 6.76
CA GLU A 91 -0.58 -12.06 5.93
C GLU A 91 -0.47 -11.73 4.43
N VAL A 92 -0.08 -12.73 3.66
CA VAL A 92 -0.15 -12.68 2.19
C VAL A 92 -1.58 -12.99 1.76
N LEU A 93 -2.32 -11.97 1.33
CA LEU A 93 -3.71 -12.10 0.85
C LEU A 93 -3.86 -11.90 -0.67
N LEU A 94 -2.75 -11.65 -1.38
CA LEU A 94 -2.74 -11.43 -2.82
C LEU A 94 -1.60 -12.19 -3.51
N GLY A 95 -1.93 -12.90 -4.59
CA GLY A 95 -0.96 -13.34 -5.60
C GLY A 95 -0.94 -12.37 -6.77
N TYR A 96 0.21 -11.76 -7.04
CA TYR A 96 0.43 -10.87 -8.17
C TYR A 96 1.11 -11.61 -9.33
N ARG A 97 0.41 -11.76 -10.45
CA ARG A 97 0.95 -12.46 -11.62
C ARG A 97 1.89 -11.54 -12.39
N MET A 98 3.14 -11.96 -12.55
CA MET A 98 4.09 -11.32 -13.46
C MET A 98 4.17 -12.14 -14.76
N THR A 99 3.72 -11.52 -15.86
CA THR A 99 3.81 -12.08 -17.22
C THR A 99 5.24 -12.03 -17.74
#